data_AF-A0A170WUF7-F1
#
_entry.id   AF-A0A170WUF7-F1
#
_cell.length_a   1.000
_cell.length_b   1.000
_cell.length_c   1.000
_cell.angle_alpha   90.00
_cell.angle_beta   90.00
_cell.angle_gamma   90.00
#
_symmetry.space_group_name_H-M   'P 1'
#
loop_
_entity.id
_entity.type
_entity.pdbx_description
1 polymer ?
#
loop_
_entity_poly.entity_id
_entity_poly.type
_entity_poly.pdbx_seq_one_letter_code
_entity_poly.pdbx_strand_id
1 'polypeptide(L)'
;ELFRHHIVMNSLVQTRIVDGLLMLIEKERQGDAVDRTLLKSLLRMLSDLQIYRDAFESKFLQATERLYGAEGQKLILEQEVPEYLHHVEKRLDEEYERLLHYLDPSTKWSLIHTVEKQLLSEHLTTILHKGLDSLLDENRVTDLTLLYNLFTRVKKGLVELCAMFNAYIKK
;
A
#
# COMPACT_ATOMS: atom_id res chain seq x y z
N GLU A 1 -22.56 22.97 -12.47
CA GLU A 1 -23.17 23.23 -11.16
C GLU A 1 -24.42 22.39 -10.87
N LEU A 2 -25.39 22.28 -11.78
CA LEU A 2 -26.62 21.50 -11.58
C LEU A 2 -26.39 20.02 -11.20
N PHE A 3 -25.47 19.32 -11.87
CA PHE A 3 -25.17 17.90 -11.57
C PHE A 3 -24.58 17.70 -10.17
N ARG A 4 -23.68 18.60 -9.75
CA ARG A 4 -23.14 18.61 -8.38
C ARG A 4 -24.29 18.72 -7.40
N HIS A 5 -25.16 19.73 -7.57
CA HIS A 5 -26.19 20.07 -6.60
C HIS A 5 -27.34 19.07 -6.53
N HIS A 6 -27.76 18.50 -7.66
CA HIS A 6 -28.96 17.66 -7.71
C HIS A 6 -28.70 16.14 -7.68
N ILE A 7 -27.52 15.68 -8.13
CA ILE A 7 -27.21 14.25 -8.23
C ILE A 7 -26.15 13.83 -7.21
N VAL A 8 -25.03 14.54 -7.16
CA VAL A 8 -23.88 14.10 -6.35
C VAL A 8 -23.91 14.63 -4.91
N MET A 9 -24.62 15.75 -4.66
CA MET A 9 -24.94 16.20 -3.30
C MET A 9 -26.10 15.40 -2.67
N ASN A 10 -26.76 14.53 -3.44
CA ASN A 10 -27.63 13.52 -2.85
C ASN A 10 -26.74 12.51 -2.10
N SER A 11 -26.79 12.55 -0.77
CA SER A 11 -25.93 11.77 0.12
C SER A 11 -26.03 10.25 -0.13
N LEU A 12 -27.20 9.74 -0.52
CA LEU A 12 -27.39 8.32 -0.82
C LEU A 12 -26.66 7.92 -2.11
N VAL A 13 -26.76 8.75 -3.16
CA VAL A 13 -26.09 8.50 -4.45
C VAL A 13 -24.58 8.59 -4.28
N GLN A 14 -24.09 9.61 -3.57
CA GLN A 14 -22.66 9.77 -3.28
C GLN A 14 -22.12 8.55 -2.52
N THR A 15 -22.81 8.12 -1.46
CA THR A 15 -22.39 6.99 -0.64
C THR A 15 -22.29 5.72 -1.49
N ARG A 16 -23.30 5.43 -2.31
CA ARG A 16 -23.28 4.25 -3.19
C ARG A 16 -22.18 4.29 -4.24
N ILE A 17 -21.89 5.46 -4.81
CA ILE A 17 -20.78 5.62 -5.77
C ILE A 17 -19.45 5.34 -5.07
N VAL A 18 -19.21 5.95 -3.90
CA VAL A 18 -17.97 5.77 -3.16
C VAL A 18 -17.79 4.32 -2.72
N ASP A 19 -18.82 3.69 -2.15
CA ASP A 19 -18.76 2.28 -1.73
C ASP A 19 -18.50 1.35 -2.92
N GLY A 20 -19.12 1.64 -4.07
CA GLY A 20 -18.87 0.91 -5.32
C GLY A 20 -17.44 1.06 -5.83
N LEU A 21 -16.88 2.27 -5.78
CA LEU A 21 -15.47 2.53 -6.15
C LEU A 21 -14.51 1.76 -5.23
N LEU A 22 -14.74 1.81 -3.92
CA LEU A 22 -13.92 1.10 -2.94
C LEU A 22 -13.98 -0.41 -3.15
N MET A 23 -15.18 -0.96 -3.37
CA MET A 23 -15.38 -2.38 -3.66
C MET A 23 -14.63 -2.82 -4.93
N LEU A 24 -14.67 -2.02 -6.00
CA LEU A 24 -13.95 -2.34 -7.24
C LEU A 24 -12.43 -2.34 -7.02
N ILE A 25 -11.90 -1.37 -6.27
CA ILE A 25 -10.45 -1.32 -5.99
C ILE A 25 -10.03 -2.49 -5.08
N GLU A 26 -10.86 -2.87 -4.11
CA GLU A 26 -10.61 -4.03 -3.26
C GLU A 26 -10.58 -5.33 -4.06
N LYS A 27 -11.54 -5.54 -4.97
CA LYS A 27 -11.55 -6.68 -5.91
C LYS A 27 -10.28 -6.71 -6.76
N GLU A 28 -9.87 -5.57 -7.29
CA GLU A 28 -8.63 -5.50 -8.07
C GLU A 28 -7.39 -5.87 -7.24
N ARG A 29 -7.32 -5.47 -5.97
CA ARG A 29 -6.23 -5.87 -5.05
C ARG A 29 -6.23 -7.37 -4.75
N GLN A 30 -7.38 -8.03 -4.86
CA GLN A 30 -7.53 -9.48 -4.74
C GLN A 30 -7.19 -10.22 -6.04
N GLY A 31 -6.89 -9.49 -7.13
CA GLY A 31 -6.51 -10.05 -8.42
C GLY A 31 -7.66 -10.15 -9.43
N ASP A 32 -8.86 -9.66 -9.09
CA ASP A 32 -9.98 -9.64 -10.02
C ASP A 32 -9.76 -8.60 -11.12
N ALA A 33 -10.18 -8.94 -12.35
CA ALA A 33 -10.25 -7.97 -13.42
C ALA A 33 -11.39 -6.97 -13.16
N VAL A 34 -11.08 -5.67 -13.23
CA VAL A 34 -12.06 -4.58 -13.08
C VAL A 34 -11.99 -3.60 -14.24
N ASP A 35 -13.08 -2.88 -14.47
CA ASP A 35 -13.10 -1.81 -15.48
C ASP A 35 -12.38 -0.56 -14.95
N ARG A 36 -11.07 -0.48 -15.25
CA ARG A 36 -10.22 0.68 -14.93
C ARG A 36 -10.68 1.97 -15.62
N THR A 37 -11.32 1.87 -16.78
CA THR A 37 -11.83 3.05 -17.52
C THR A 37 -13.02 3.66 -16.77
N LEU A 38 -13.90 2.81 -16.24
CA LEU A 38 -15.00 3.24 -15.38
C LEU A 38 -14.48 3.88 -14.09
N LEU A 39 -13.53 3.24 -13.40
CA LEU A 39 -12.89 3.80 -12.19
C LEU A 39 -12.33 5.19 -12.47
N LYS A 40 -11.52 5.33 -13.53
CA LYS A 40 -10.90 6.60 -13.94
C LYS A 40 -11.95 7.67 -14.22
N SER A 41 -13.02 7.32 -14.93
CA SER A 41 -14.07 8.28 -15.31
C SER A 41 -14.83 8.79 -14.08
N LEU A 42 -15.18 7.89 -13.15
CA LEU A 42 -15.88 8.23 -11.92
C LEU A 42 -15.01 9.03 -10.95
N LEU A 43 -13.74 8.64 -10.76
CA LEU A 43 -12.82 9.38 -9.89
C LEU A 43 -12.51 10.77 -10.45
N ARG A 44 -12.32 10.88 -11.77
CA ARG A 44 -12.17 12.18 -12.44
C ARG A 44 -13.41 13.06 -12.24
N MET A 45 -14.60 12.49 -12.36
CA MET A 45 -15.85 13.21 -12.06
C MET A 45 -15.85 13.74 -10.61
N LEU A 46 -15.40 12.97 -9.61
CA LEU A 46 -15.30 13.44 -8.23
C LEU A 46 -14.28 14.59 -8.08
N SER A 47 -13.16 14.54 -8.81
CA SER A 47 -12.15 15.62 -8.84
C SER A 47 -12.69 16.88 -9.52
N ASP A 48 -13.35 16.75 -10.68
CA ASP A 48 -13.97 17.87 -11.41
C ASP A 48 -15.07 18.55 -10.56
N LEU A 49 -15.76 17.76 -9.74
CA LEU A 49 -16.76 18.25 -8.78
C LEU A 49 -16.15 18.78 -7.47
N GLN A 50 -14.84 18.72 -7.28
CA GLN A 50 -14.11 19.17 -6.09
C GLN A 50 -14.60 18.50 -4.80
N ILE A 51 -14.89 17.20 -4.86
CA ILE A 51 -15.33 16.39 -3.72
C ILE A 51 -14.52 15.10 -3.53
N TYR A 52 -13.55 14.83 -4.41
CA TYR A 52 -12.72 13.63 -4.37
C TYR A 52 -12.11 13.39 -2.98
N ARG A 53 -11.51 14.42 -2.38
CA ARG A 53 -10.85 14.30 -1.07
C ARG A 53 -11.82 13.97 0.06
N ASP A 54 -12.89 14.75 0.14
CA ASP A 54 -13.86 14.66 1.24
C ASP A 54 -14.74 13.41 1.14
N ALA A 55 -15.15 13.04 -0.08
CA ALA A 55 -16.08 11.93 -0.29
C ALA A 55 -15.35 10.57 -0.40
N PHE A 56 -14.20 10.51 -1.06
CA PHE A 56 -13.52 9.26 -1.43
C PHE A 56 -12.17 9.08 -0.74
N GLU A 57 -11.23 10.02 -0.86
CA GLU A 57 -9.81 9.80 -0.51
C GLU A 57 -9.63 9.34 0.95
N SER A 58 -10.30 9.99 1.90
CA SER A 58 -10.21 9.60 3.31
C SER A 58 -10.68 8.15 3.55
N LYS A 59 -11.80 7.75 2.93
CA LYS A 59 -12.33 6.39 3.07
C LYS A 59 -11.46 5.36 2.34
N PHE A 60 -10.92 5.74 1.18
CA PHE A 60 -9.97 4.92 0.41
C PHE A 60 -8.70 4.63 1.21
N LEU A 61 -8.11 5.64 1.85
CA LEU A 61 -6.92 5.47 2.68
C LEU A 61 -7.22 4.60 3.92
N GLN A 62 -8.38 4.79 4.57
CA GLN A 62 -8.79 3.95 5.71
C GLN A 62 -9.03 2.48 5.31
N ALA A 63 -9.63 2.23 4.15
CA ALA A 63 -9.82 0.87 3.64
C ALA A 63 -8.47 0.24 3.29
N THR A 64 -7.57 1.02 2.69
CA THR A 64 -6.20 0.60 2.36
C THR A 64 -5.38 0.27 3.60
N GLU A 65 -5.46 1.11 4.64
CA GLU A 65 -4.78 0.88 5.92
C GLU A 65 -5.25 -0.43 6.57
N ARG A 66 -6.57 -0.66 6.60
CA ARG A 66 -7.14 -1.90 7.14
C ARG A 66 -6.70 -3.13 6.36
N LEU A 67 -6.74 -3.06 5.03
CA LEU A 67 -6.35 -4.17 4.16
C LEU A 67 -4.88 -4.53 4.36
N TYR A 68 -3.97 -3.57 4.22
CA TYR A 68 -2.53 -3.85 4.34
C TYR A 68 -2.10 -4.13 5.77
N GLY A 69 -2.77 -3.59 6.78
CA GLY A 69 -2.53 -3.95 8.17
C GLY A 69 -2.84 -5.43 8.45
N ALA A 70 -3.98 -5.92 7.94
CA ALA A 70 -4.33 -7.33 8.05
C ALA A 70 -3.41 -8.23 7.20
N GLU A 71 -3.09 -7.80 5.98
CA GLU A 71 -2.20 -8.53 5.07
C GLU A 71 -0.78 -8.66 5.64
N GLY A 72 -0.20 -7.57 6.15
CA GLY A 72 1.13 -7.56 6.78
C GLY A 72 1.20 -8.48 7.99
N GLN A 73 0.23 -8.36 8.91
CA GLN A 73 0.14 -9.21 10.11
C GLN A 73 0.04 -10.71 9.77
N LYS A 74 -0.73 -11.04 8.73
CA LYS A 74 -0.90 -12.43 8.29
C LYS A 74 0.37 -12.96 7.64
N LEU A 75 0.87 -12.28 6.61
CA LEU A 75 1.92 -12.80 5.75
C LEU A 75 3.29 -12.84 6.44
N ILE A 76 3.58 -11.94 7.37
CA ILE A 76 4.86 -11.98 8.12
C ILE A 76 4.98 -13.25 8.98
N LEU A 77 3.86 -13.83 9.39
CA LEU A 77 3.80 -15.10 10.13
C LEU A 77 3.84 -16.30 9.17
N GLU A 78 3.11 -16.23 8.06
CA GLU A 78 2.93 -17.36 7.14
C GLU A 78 4.07 -17.56 6.13
N GLN A 79 4.82 -16.50 5.80
CA GLN A 79 5.84 -16.52 4.76
C GLN A 79 7.25 -16.34 5.32
N GLU A 80 8.23 -16.93 4.63
CA GLU A 80 9.64 -16.62 4.87
C GLU A 80 9.95 -15.16 4.44
N VAL A 81 10.99 -14.59 5.03
CA VAL A 81 11.33 -13.16 4.84
C VAL A 81 11.59 -12.79 3.36
N PRO A 82 12.35 -13.57 2.56
CA PRO A 82 12.52 -13.27 1.13
C PRO A 82 11.18 -13.11 0.39
N GLU A 83 10.26 -14.05 0.59
CA GLU A 83 8.95 -14.10 -0.05
C GLU A 83 8.09 -12.92 0.39
N TYR A 84 8.12 -12.60 1.69
CA TYR A 84 7.43 -11.43 2.23
C TYR A 84 7.96 -10.14 1.60
N LEU A 85 9.27 -9.94 1.48
CA LEU A 85 9.86 -8.73 0.89
C LEU A 85 9.48 -8.56 -0.58
N HIS A 86 9.50 -9.63 -1.37
CA HIS A 86 9.03 -9.61 -2.76
C HIS A 86 7.54 -9.28 -2.85
N HIS A 87 6.74 -9.80 -1.92
CA HIS A 87 5.33 -9.45 -1.85
C HIS A 87 5.13 -7.95 -1.55
N VAL A 88 5.90 -7.37 -0.62
CA VAL A 88 5.84 -5.93 -0.34
C VAL A 88 6.22 -5.09 -1.57
N GLU A 89 7.31 -5.44 -2.26
CA GLU A 89 7.73 -4.74 -3.48
C GLU A 89 6.62 -4.79 -4.54
N LYS A 90 6.06 -5.98 -4.78
CA LYS A 90 4.94 -6.16 -5.70
C LYS A 90 3.75 -5.28 -5.32
N ARG A 91 3.37 -5.22 -4.03
CA ARG A 91 2.25 -4.37 -3.59
C ARG A 91 2.51 -2.89 -3.81
N LEU A 92 3.74 -2.43 -3.57
CA LEU A 92 4.11 -1.04 -3.85
C LEU A 92 3.97 -0.73 -5.35
N ASP A 93 4.48 -1.58 -6.22
CA ASP A 93 4.37 -1.41 -7.68
C ASP A 93 2.91 -1.42 -8.15
N GLU A 94 2.10 -2.36 -7.63
CA GLU A 94 0.68 -2.42 -7.93
C GLU A 94 -0.08 -1.14 -7.50
N GLU A 95 0.28 -0.51 -6.39
CA GLU A 95 -0.31 0.76 -5.95
C GLU A 95 0.22 1.96 -6.75
N TYR A 96 1.49 1.94 -7.18
CA TYR A 96 2.01 2.92 -8.14
C TYR A 96 1.26 2.86 -9.47
N GLU A 97 0.98 1.67 -9.98
CA GLU A 97 0.18 1.51 -11.20
C GLU A 97 -1.23 2.09 -11.02
N ARG A 98 -1.90 1.84 -9.88
CA ARG A 98 -3.23 2.45 -9.60
C ARG A 98 -3.19 3.97 -9.59
N LEU A 99 -2.13 4.55 -9.02
CA LEU A 99 -1.89 6.00 -9.06
C LEU A 99 -1.75 6.53 -10.49
N LEU A 100 -1.05 5.81 -11.36
CA LEU A 100 -0.85 6.21 -12.75
C LEU A 100 -2.13 6.05 -13.59
N HIS A 101 -2.91 4.99 -13.35
CA HIS A 101 -4.06 4.67 -14.19
C HIS A 101 -5.28 5.52 -13.88
N TYR A 102 -5.67 5.64 -12.59
CA TYR A 102 -6.99 6.17 -12.25
C TYR A 102 -7.14 6.99 -10.96
N LEU A 103 -6.17 6.98 -10.03
CA LEU A 103 -6.27 7.82 -8.82
C LEU A 103 -5.80 9.25 -9.08
N ASP A 104 -6.26 10.18 -8.23
CA ASP A 104 -5.77 11.56 -8.27
C ASP A 104 -4.31 11.63 -7.80
N PRO A 105 -3.41 12.38 -8.48
CA PRO A 105 -2.02 12.53 -8.06
C PRO A 105 -1.85 13.04 -6.63
N SER A 106 -2.83 13.77 -6.07
CA SER A 106 -2.76 14.21 -4.67
C SER A 106 -2.74 13.08 -3.66
N THR A 107 -3.24 11.90 -4.03
CA THR A 107 -3.31 10.72 -3.16
C THR A 107 -1.96 10.01 -3.04
N LYS A 108 -1.01 10.26 -3.95
CA LYS A 108 0.26 9.52 -4.06
C LYS A 108 1.00 9.39 -2.74
N TRP A 109 1.25 10.51 -2.07
CA TRP A 109 2.08 10.51 -0.86
C TRP A 109 1.41 9.72 0.27
N SER A 110 0.13 10.00 0.53
CA SER A 110 -0.63 9.34 1.59
C SER A 110 -0.79 7.85 1.34
N LEU A 111 -1.07 7.45 0.09
CA LEU A 111 -1.22 6.04 -0.27
C LEU A 111 0.06 5.25 -0.06
N ILE A 112 1.17 5.68 -0.68
CA ILE A 112 2.44 4.96 -0.57
C ILE A 112 2.92 4.92 0.88
N HIS A 113 2.76 6.03 1.61
CA HIS A 113 3.09 6.05 3.03
C HIS A 113 2.25 5.05 3.85
N THR A 114 0.95 4.92 3.57
CA THR A 114 0.10 3.93 4.24
C THR A 114 0.59 2.50 3.95
N VAL A 115 0.95 2.17 2.71
CA VAL A 115 1.45 0.84 2.34
C VAL A 115 2.78 0.55 3.03
N GLU A 116 3.75 1.47 2.95
CA GLU A 116 5.07 1.36 3.60
C GLU A 116 4.95 1.26 5.12
N LYS A 117 4.01 2.00 5.72
CA LYS A 117 3.73 1.89 7.16
C LYS A 117 3.26 0.47 7.49
N GLN A 118 2.18 0.03 6.87
CA GLN A 118 1.49 -1.21 7.24
C GLN A 118 2.29 -2.46 6.90
N LEU A 119 3.04 -2.47 5.79
CA LEU A 119 3.78 -3.65 5.34
C LEU A 119 5.25 -3.67 5.79
N LEU A 120 5.87 -2.53 6.10
CA LEU A 120 7.28 -2.47 6.51
C LEU A 120 7.45 -1.92 7.92
N SER A 121 6.96 -0.70 8.19
CA SER A 121 7.27 0.00 9.45
C SER A 121 6.76 -0.75 10.68
N GLU A 122 5.53 -1.29 10.64
CA GLU A 122 4.94 -2.06 11.73
C GLU A 122 5.61 -3.43 11.95
N HIS A 123 6.43 -3.90 11.01
CA HIS A 123 7.03 -5.24 11.01
C HIS A 123 8.55 -5.24 10.96
N LEU A 124 9.18 -4.06 11.04
CA LEU A 124 10.60 -3.85 10.83
C LEU A 124 11.47 -4.79 11.68
N THR A 125 11.26 -4.79 12.99
CA THR A 125 12.01 -5.64 13.93
C THR A 125 11.78 -7.13 13.67
N THR A 126 10.54 -7.53 13.37
CA THR A 126 10.19 -8.93 13.08
C THR A 126 10.88 -9.43 11.80
N ILE A 127 10.91 -8.63 10.74
CA ILE A 127 11.61 -8.95 9.49
C ILE A 127 13.09 -9.22 9.75
N LEU A 128 13.77 -8.31 10.47
CA LEU A 128 15.20 -8.46 10.76
C LEU A 128 15.48 -9.66 11.66
N HIS A 129 14.71 -9.83 12.73
CA HIS A 129 14.91 -10.92 13.69
C HIS A 129 14.63 -12.29 13.08
N LYS A 130 13.65 -12.39 12.18
CA LYS A 130 13.26 -13.65 11.54
C LYS A 130 14.20 -14.05 10.40
N GLY A 131 14.69 -13.10 9.62
CA GLY A 131 15.34 -13.41 8.33
C GLY A 131 16.73 -12.88 8.10
N LEU A 132 17.22 -11.86 8.83
CA LEU A 132 18.49 -11.23 8.44
C LEU A 132 19.67 -12.22 8.51
N ASP A 133 19.76 -13.01 9.59
CA ASP A 133 20.83 -13.99 9.78
C ASP A 133 20.86 -15.02 8.64
N SER A 134 19.72 -15.61 8.27
CA SER A 134 19.66 -16.63 7.21
C SER A 134 20.01 -16.06 5.84
N LEU A 135 19.56 -14.83 5.53
CA LEU A 135 19.94 -14.15 4.28
C LEU A 135 21.46 -13.93 4.19
N LEU A 136 22.11 -13.61 5.32
CA LEU A 136 23.55 -13.39 5.39
C LEU A 136 24.33 -14.72 5.31
N ASP A 137 23.91 -15.73 6.08
CA ASP A 137 24.54 -17.06 6.11
C ASP A 137 24.52 -17.73 4.74
N GLU A 138 23.40 -17.61 4.02
CA GLU A 138 23.20 -18.19 2.69
C GLU A 138 23.73 -17.29 1.55
N ASN A 139 24.30 -16.13 1.88
CA ASN A 139 24.79 -15.13 0.91
C ASN A 139 23.75 -14.76 -0.16
N ARG A 140 22.50 -14.53 0.26
CA ARG A 140 21.37 -14.19 -0.61
C ARG A 140 21.39 -12.71 -1.02
N VAL A 141 22.39 -12.33 -1.82
CA VAL A 141 22.67 -10.92 -2.20
C VAL A 141 21.47 -10.20 -2.82
N THR A 142 20.69 -10.88 -3.67
CA THR A 142 19.50 -10.29 -4.29
C THR A 142 18.46 -9.89 -3.25
N ASP A 143 18.15 -10.79 -2.31
CA ASP A 143 17.18 -10.54 -1.24
C ASP A 143 17.68 -9.50 -0.24
N LEU A 144 18.99 -9.49 0.07
CA LEU A 144 19.62 -8.46 0.89
C LEU A 144 19.55 -7.07 0.22
N THR A 145 19.72 -7.02 -1.09
CA THR A 145 19.56 -5.76 -1.86
C THR A 145 18.13 -5.26 -1.79
N LEU A 146 17.16 -6.17 -1.95
CA LEU A 146 15.74 -5.83 -1.81
C LEU A 146 15.40 -5.35 -0.39
N LEU A 147 15.86 -6.08 0.63
CA LEU A 147 15.71 -5.70 2.04
C LEU A 147 16.22 -4.28 2.28
N TYR A 148 17.47 -4.00 1.85
CA TYR A 148 18.06 -2.68 1.97
C TYR A 148 17.20 -1.61 1.30
N ASN A 149 16.85 -1.83 0.02
CA ASN A 149 16.05 -0.88 -0.76
C ASN A 149 14.70 -0.58 -0.10
N LEU A 150 13.99 -1.58 0.39
CA LEU A 150 12.72 -1.39 1.10
C LEU A 150 12.92 -0.65 2.42
N PHE A 151 14.00 -0.95 3.15
CA PHE A 151 14.29 -0.31 4.43
C PHE A 151 14.77 1.14 4.30
N THR A 152 15.27 1.57 3.13
CA THR A 152 15.54 3.00 2.85
C THR A 152 14.27 3.86 2.87
N ARG A 153 13.11 3.25 2.60
CA ARG A 153 11.83 3.96 2.45
C ARG A 153 11.20 4.35 3.78
N VAL A 154 11.53 3.64 4.86
CA VAL A 154 10.88 3.80 6.17
C VAL A 154 11.80 4.45 7.19
N LYS A 155 11.21 5.28 8.05
CA LYS A 155 11.94 5.94 9.13
C LYS A 155 12.52 4.88 10.07
N LYS A 156 13.80 5.03 10.43
CA LYS A 156 14.61 4.08 11.23
C LYS A 156 14.93 2.75 10.54
N GLY A 157 14.46 2.48 9.32
CA GLY A 157 14.76 1.23 8.59
C GLY A 157 16.25 0.90 8.56
N LEU A 158 17.04 1.79 7.97
CA LEU A 158 18.50 1.60 7.89
C LEU A 158 19.20 1.60 9.25
N VAL A 159 18.68 2.33 10.24
CA VAL A 159 19.29 2.40 11.59
C VAL A 159 19.20 1.03 12.27
N GLU A 160 18.02 0.42 12.26
CA GLU A 160 17.77 -0.90 12.83
C GLU A 160 18.49 -1.99 12.03
N LEU A 161 18.50 -1.91 10.69
CA LEU A 161 19.25 -2.84 9.85
C LEU A 161 20.76 -2.82 10.18
N CYS A 162 21.36 -1.63 10.28
CA CYS A 162 22.75 -1.47 10.69
C CYS A 162 23.02 -2.02 12.09
N ALA A 163 22.10 -1.80 13.05
CA ALA A 163 22.24 -2.33 14.41
C ALA A 163 22.27 -3.86 14.42
N MET A 164 21.33 -4.50 13.70
CA MET A 164 21.23 -5.96 13.61
C MET A 164 22.40 -6.57 12.82
N PHE A 165 22.82 -5.94 11.74
CA PHE A 165 24.00 -6.37 10.98
C PHE A 165 25.29 -6.31 11.84
N ASN A 166 25.48 -5.24 12.61
CA ASN A 166 26.60 -5.14 13.55
C ASN A 166 26.55 -6.21 14.65
N ALA A 167 25.35 -6.59 15.09
CA ALA A 167 25.19 -7.68 16.06
C ALA A 167 25.55 -9.03 15.44
N TYR A 168 25.15 -9.28 14.18
CA TYR A 168 25.49 -10.49 13.44
C TYR A 168 27.00 -10.68 13.28
N ILE A 169 27.75 -9.64 12.86
CA ILE A 169 29.21 -9.72 12.69
C ILE A 169 29.95 -10.08 13.99
N LYS A 170 29.38 -9.72 15.15
CA LYS A 170 29.99 -9.98 16.46
C LYS A 170 29.71 -11.38 17.01
N LYS A 171 28.85 -12.16 16.34
CA LYS A 171 28.61 -13.57 16.69
C LYS A 171 29.82 -14.42 16.32
#